data_AF-A0A7W1U324-F1
#
_entry.id   AF-A0A7W1U324-F1
#
_cell.length_a   1.000
_cell.length_b   1.000
_cell.length_c   1.000
_cell.angle_alpha   90.00
_cell.angle_beta   90.00
_cell.angle_gamma   90.00
#
_symmetry.space_group_name_H-M   'P 1'
#
loop_
_entity.id
_entity.type
_entity.pdbx_description
1 polymer ?
#
loop_
_entity_poly.entity_id
_entity_poly.type
_entity_poly.pdbx_seq_one_letter_code
_entity_poly.pdbx_strand_id
1 'polypeptide(L)'
;MFERVLREVRFGKVRCGETPQPARETHALPGWIAPACALLLACACTAGEGVKVTGFEMTVADLPRAVSFYTGVLQFQFVRQEKKEGYVAAQLRLGEETLILRDYAKNGRPVPNELKANDRSFEHLAIVVVDMEAAYSRLLARHTRIESAGVQRLPDWDFDAAGIRAVYFRDPDGHFLELICFPNDKGEPRWHERNGPLFRGIDHSAIVVSDIKRSVAFYRDQIGLTLIGNSFNYGGEQELLSGVPGARVRIASFRGAKGPGVELLQYEVPGLTTTLSREAAPNDTAYWQINLEAGAHPTETLHDPDGHALAFAPRPAGASLGDFAWDAWRRHWPRYLMEGAELGIFMIVALGLALVLEYPKSRVHRAIASPLLRRFIFGLGIGVTVVFLIYSTWGRQSGAQFNPAVTLSMLYLHRIIPWDAFFYIVAQFIGGWLGVILMAAPFPKASANQKVNYVVTEPGKPGVAVAFVAEFVISFVLLATLRLVYQSDWLKPQLGFFAGFLLCVYITFESPYSGMSLNPARSVASAIPARSWKAMWIYFVATISAMLLAVVLFH
;
A
#
# COMPACT_ATOMS: atom_id res chain seq x y z
N MET A 1 -14.12 37.30 -26.05
CA MET A 1 -12.89 37.89 -25.48
C MET A 1 -11.89 36.86 -24.94
N PHE A 2 -12.14 35.55 -25.07
CA PHE A 2 -11.15 34.50 -24.77
C PHE A 2 -10.62 33.76 -26.02
N GLU A 3 -11.29 33.88 -27.18
CA GLU A 3 -10.79 33.36 -28.47
C GLU A 3 -9.85 34.31 -29.25
N ARG A 4 -9.65 35.55 -28.76
CA ARG A 4 -8.82 36.55 -29.45
C ARG A 4 -7.33 36.51 -29.08
N VAL A 5 -6.94 35.71 -28.09
CA VAL A 5 -5.54 35.61 -27.60
C VAL A 5 -4.77 34.46 -28.26
N LEU A 6 -5.44 33.57 -29.02
CA LEU A 6 -4.82 32.38 -29.63
C LEU A 6 -4.55 32.47 -31.14
N ARG A 7 -4.71 33.64 -31.79
CA ARG A 7 -4.54 33.79 -33.26
C ARG A 7 -3.38 34.66 -33.74
N GLU A 8 -2.45 35.07 -32.87
CA GLU A 8 -1.26 35.84 -33.30
C GLU A 8 0.05 35.18 -32.88
N VAL A 9 0.40 34.08 -33.55
CA VAL A 9 1.81 33.70 -33.76
C VAL A 9 1.95 33.32 -35.24
N ARG A 10 2.24 34.32 -36.09
CA ARG A 10 2.67 34.09 -37.48
C ARG A 10 4.14 33.69 -37.47
N PHE A 11 4.45 32.48 -37.93
CA PHE A 11 5.81 32.11 -38.29
C PHE A 11 6.23 32.88 -39.55
N GLY A 12 7.13 33.84 -39.39
CA GLY A 12 7.75 34.57 -40.50
C GLY A 12 8.77 33.69 -41.22
N LYS A 13 8.65 33.59 -42.55
CA LYS A 13 9.69 33.06 -43.45
C LYS A 13 10.92 33.96 -43.38
N VAL A 14 12.10 33.39 -43.09
CA VAL A 14 13.40 34.04 -43.28
C VAL A 14 14.20 33.26 -44.30
N ARG A 15 14.74 33.98 -45.30
CA ARG A 15 15.55 33.50 -46.43
C ARG A 15 16.95 33.07 -45.97
N CYS A 16 17.52 32.09 -46.67
CA CYS A 16 18.92 31.69 -46.59
C CYS A 16 19.87 32.82 -47.00
N GLY A 17 20.96 33.00 -46.24
CA GLY A 17 22.09 33.85 -46.60
C GLY A 17 23.12 33.97 -45.46
N GLU A 18 24.22 33.25 -45.61
CA GLU A 18 25.59 33.46 -45.07
C GLU A 18 25.87 33.34 -43.55
N THR A 19 26.84 32.47 -43.24
CA THR A 19 27.51 32.27 -41.92
C THR A 19 28.64 33.27 -41.69
N PRO A 20 28.91 33.67 -40.42
CA PRO A 20 30.02 33.04 -39.68
C PRO A 20 29.74 32.74 -38.19
N GLN A 21 30.35 31.65 -37.70
CA GLN A 21 30.44 31.15 -36.30
C GLN A 21 31.40 32.00 -35.41
N PRO A 22 31.56 31.79 -34.07
CA PRO A 22 31.19 30.59 -33.27
C PRO A 22 30.54 30.84 -31.87
N ALA A 23 30.22 29.71 -31.22
CA ALA A 23 29.97 29.48 -29.79
C ALA A 23 28.58 29.84 -29.22
N ARG A 24 27.64 28.90 -29.39
CA ARG A 24 26.62 28.62 -28.38
C ARG A 24 26.52 27.11 -28.21
N GLU A 25 27.07 26.60 -27.11
CA GLU A 25 26.69 25.30 -26.57
C GLU A 25 25.19 25.32 -26.31
N THR A 26 24.42 24.66 -27.17
CA THR A 26 23.03 24.38 -26.95
C THR A 26 22.94 23.30 -25.88
N HIS A 27 22.60 23.68 -24.65
CA HIS A 27 22.27 22.73 -23.59
C HIS A 27 20.96 22.01 -23.94
N ALA A 28 21.07 20.98 -24.78
CA ALA A 28 20.03 19.97 -24.93
C ALA A 28 19.82 19.27 -23.59
N LEU A 29 18.57 18.90 -23.29
CA LEU A 29 18.26 17.96 -22.20
C LEU A 29 19.19 16.75 -22.35
N PRO A 30 19.93 16.35 -21.31
CA PRO A 30 20.91 15.29 -21.44
C PRO A 30 20.28 13.98 -21.93
N GLY A 31 20.91 13.32 -22.91
CA GLY A 31 20.43 12.07 -23.53
C GLY A 31 20.27 10.86 -22.59
N TRP A 32 20.62 10.99 -21.30
CA TRP A 32 20.39 9.97 -20.27
C TRP A 32 19.01 10.04 -19.61
N ILE A 33 18.26 11.14 -19.77
CA ILE A 33 16.90 11.28 -19.21
C ILE A 33 15.97 10.23 -19.83
N ALA A 34 16.08 9.99 -21.15
CA ALA A 34 15.26 9.01 -21.86
C ALA A 34 15.48 7.56 -21.37
N PRO A 35 16.71 7.03 -21.24
CA PRO A 35 16.94 5.69 -20.70
C PRO A 35 16.64 5.55 -19.20
N ALA A 36 16.86 6.58 -18.37
CA ALA A 36 16.48 6.55 -16.96
C ALA A 36 14.95 6.55 -16.77
N CYS A 37 14.22 7.39 -17.52
CA CYS A 37 12.76 7.34 -17.59
C CYS A 37 12.24 6.05 -18.23
N ALA A 38 12.96 5.48 -19.21
CA ALA A 38 12.61 4.20 -19.80
C ALA A 38 12.85 3.02 -18.85
N LEU A 39 13.86 3.08 -17.96
CA LEU A 39 14.04 2.07 -16.90
C LEU A 39 12.92 2.16 -15.83
N LEU A 40 12.52 3.40 -15.48
CA LEU A 40 11.40 3.70 -14.58
C LEU A 40 10.05 3.25 -15.18
N LEU A 41 9.85 3.45 -16.48
CA LEU A 41 8.65 3.00 -17.22
C LEU A 41 8.68 1.49 -17.53
N ALA A 42 9.85 0.91 -17.81
CA ALA A 42 9.96 -0.53 -18.09
C ALA A 42 9.69 -1.37 -16.84
N CYS A 43 10.13 -0.93 -15.65
CA CYS A 43 9.73 -1.58 -14.39
C CYS A 43 8.23 -1.40 -14.08
N ALA A 44 7.61 -0.30 -14.52
CA ALA A 44 6.17 -0.06 -14.36
C ALA A 44 5.31 -0.86 -15.37
N CYS A 45 5.84 -1.16 -16.56
CA CYS A 45 5.11 -1.83 -17.64
C CYS A 45 5.18 -3.36 -17.60
N THR A 46 6.01 -3.96 -16.75
CA THR A 46 6.12 -5.44 -16.64
C THR A 46 5.24 -6.07 -15.55
N ALA A 47 4.47 -5.28 -14.79
CA ALA A 47 3.58 -5.82 -13.76
C ALA A 47 2.14 -5.89 -14.30
N GLY A 48 1.66 -7.12 -14.51
CA GLY A 48 0.26 -7.39 -14.85
C GLY A 48 -0.71 -6.83 -13.80
N GLU A 49 -1.96 -6.62 -14.21
CA GLU A 49 -3.04 -6.14 -13.34
C GLU A 49 -3.11 -6.88 -12.00
N GLY A 50 -3.28 -6.14 -10.91
CA GLY A 50 -3.53 -6.72 -9.59
C GLY A 50 -4.85 -7.49 -9.58
N VAL A 51 -4.84 -8.68 -8.97
CA VAL A 51 -6.02 -9.55 -8.90
C VAL A 51 -7.14 -8.89 -8.11
N LYS A 52 -8.39 -9.02 -8.56
CA LYS A 52 -9.57 -8.56 -7.82
C LYS A 52 -10.25 -9.75 -7.16
N VAL A 53 -10.78 -9.54 -5.96
CA VAL A 53 -11.69 -10.49 -5.32
C VAL A 53 -13.10 -10.07 -5.72
N THR A 54 -13.81 -10.88 -6.50
CA THR A 54 -15.15 -10.51 -7.03
C THR A 54 -16.27 -10.87 -6.07
N GLY A 55 -16.01 -11.77 -5.13
CA GLY A 55 -16.95 -12.19 -4.10
C GLY A 55 -16.64 -13.59 -3.60
N PHE A 56 -17.58 -14.15 -2.86
CA PHE A 56 -17.46 -15.49 -2.29
C PHE A 56 -18.61 -16.37 -2.74
N GLU A 57 -18.42 -17.67 -2.63
CA GLU A 57 -19.42 -18.67 -2.93
C GLU A 57 -19.40 -19.77 -1.88
N MET A 58 -20.60 -20.26 -1.53
CA MET A 58 -20.79 -21.38 -0.62
C MET A 58 -21.91 -22.30 -1.09
N THR A 59 -21.80 -23.57 -0.73
CA THR A 59 -22.81 -24.58 -1.03
C THR A 59 -23.83 -24.70 0.11
N VAL A 60 -25.11 -24.61 -0.20
CA VAL A 60 -26.23 -24.68 0.76
C VAL A 60 -27.08 -25.91 0.49
N ALA A 61 -27.71 -26.48 1.52
CA ALA A 61 -28.57 -27.65 1.36
C ALA A 61 -29.99 -27.32 0.87
N ASP A 62 -30.44 -26.08 1.08
CA ASP A 62 -31.77 -25.60 0.69
C ASP A 62 -31.68 -24.11 0.30
N LEU A 63 -31.74 -23.82 -1.00
CA LEU A 63 -31.56 -22.46 -1.52
C LEU A 63 -32.66 -21.49 -1.04
N PRO A 64 -33.97 -21.80 -1.11
CA PRO A 64 -35.01 -20.91 -0.57
C PRO A 64 -34.82 -20.56 0.91
N ARG A 65 -34.47 -21.55 1.74
CA ARG A 65 -34.22 -21.34 3.18
C ARG A 65 -33.02 -20.43 3.40
N ALA A 66 -31.92 -20.69 2.72
CA ALA A 66 -30.71 -19.88 2.82
C ALA A 66 -30.96 -18.44 2.34
N VAL A 67 -31.57 -18.26 1.15
CA VAL A 67 -31.91 -16.92 0.62
C VAL A 67 -32.83 -16.17 1.59
N SER A 68 -33.82 -16.83 2.20
CA SER A 68 -34.69 -16.22 3.22
C SER A 68 -33.90 -15.73 4.44
N PHE A 69 -32.92 -16.50 4.90
CA PHE A 69 -32.03 -16.10 5.99
C PHE A 69 -31.16 -14.91 5.60
N TYR A 70 -30.41 -14.97 4.50
CA TYR A 70 -29.49 -13.89 4.11
C TYR A 70 -30.23 -12.58 3.80
N THR A 71 -31.38 -12.65 3.12
CA THR A 71 -32.17 -11.45 2.80
C THR A 71 -32.97 -10.94 4.00
N GLY A 72 -33.58 -11.84 4.78
CA GLY A 72 -34.48 -11.51 5.86
C GLY A 72 -33.80 -11.20 7.19
N VAL A 73 -32.68 -11.87 7.50
CA VAL A 73 -31.91 -11.66 8.73
C VAL A 73 -30.75 -10.69 8.48
N LEU A 74 -29.95 -10.91 7.44
CA LEU A 74 -28.71 -10.16 7.18
C LEU A 74 -28.86 -9.04 6.15
N GLN A 75 -30.09 -8.78 5.67
CA GLN A 75 -30.42 -7.68 4.75
C GLN A 75 -29.68 -7.72 3.40
N PHE A 76 -29.23 -8.89 2.95
CA PHE A 76 -28.72 -9.05 1.60
C PHE A 76 -29.82 -8.74 0.58
N GLN A 77 -29.41 -8.15 -0.54
CA GLN A 77 -30.26 -7.96 -1.71
C GLN A 77 -30.17 -9.20 -2.59
N PHE A 78 -31.31 -9.81 -2.90
CA PHE A 78 -31.38 -10.81 -3.95
C PHE A 78 -31.17 -10.13 -5.31
N VAL A 79 -30.22 -10.63 -6.11
CA VAL A 79 -29.89 -10.07 -7.42
C VAL A 79 -30.54 -10.90 -8.53
N ARG A 80 -30.23 -12.20 -8.57
CA ARG A 80 -30.74 -13.13 -9.57
C ARG A 80 -30.59 -14.57 -9.10
N GLN A 81 -31.30 -15.47 -9.76
CA GLN A 81 -31.12 -16.91 -9.62
C GLN A 81 -30.96 -17.54 -11.00
N GLU A 82 -30.06 -18.51 -11.10
CA GLU A 82 -29.77 -19.23 -12.32
C GLU A 82 -29.83 -20.73 -12.05
N LYS A 83 -30.43 -21.47 -12.97
CA LYS A 83 -30.44 -22.94 -12.94
C LYS A 83 -29.44 -23.45 -13.97
N LYS A 84 -28.48 -24.25 -13.53
CA LYS A 84 -27.54 -24.95 -14.40
C LYS A 84 -27.74 -26.46 -14.29
N GLU A 85 -27.07 -27.22 -15.14
CA GLU A 85 -27.09 -28.67 -15.05
C GLU A 85 -26.47 -29.10 -13.71
N GLY A 86 -27.26 -29.79 -12.88
CA GLY A 86 -26.82 -30.31 -11.58
C GLY A 86 -26.99 -29.39 -10.37
N TYR A 87 -27.26 -28.09 -10.53
CA TYR A 87 -27.45 -27.17 -9.40
C TYR A 87 -28.26 -25.90 -9.73
N VAL A 88 -28.76 -25.24 -8.69
CA VAL A 88 -29.37 -23.90 -8.76
C VAL A 88 -28.50 -22.95 -7.95
N ALA A 89 -28.26 -21.75 -8.46
CA ALA A 89 -27.46 -20.73 -7.78
C ALA A 89 -28.24 -19.44 -7.61
N ALA A 90 -28.17 -18.83 -6.42
CA ALA A 90 -28.65 -17.48 -6.16
C ALA A 90 -27.48 -16.53 -5.95
N GLN A 91 -27.49 -15.41 -6.66
CA GLN A 91 -26.56 -14.31 -6.43
C GLN A 91 -27.21 -13.30 -5.49
N LEU A 92 -26.53 -13.02 -4.39
CA LEU A 92 -26.89 -12.03 -3.39
C LEU A 92 -25.84 -10.91 -3.36
N ARG A 93 -26.26 -9.72 -2.93
CA ARG A 93 -25.38 -8.56 -2.78
C ARG A 93 -25.59 -7.91 -1.42
N LEU A 94 -24.50 -7.56 -0.76
CA LEU A 94 -24.51 -6.71 0.43
C LEU A 94 -23.52 -5.57 0.20
N GLY A 95 -23.99 -4.33 0.16
CA GLY A 95 -23.16 -3.20 -0.26
C GLY A 95 -22.67 -3.35 -1.70
N GLU A 96 -21.35 -3.38 -1.88
CA GLU A 96 -20.72 -3.60 -3.20
C GLU A 96 -20.32 -5.07 -3.40
N GLU A 97 -20.39 -5.89 -2.37
CA GLU A 97 -19.86 -7.24 -2.35
C GLU A 97 -20.91 -8.28 -2.74
N THR A 98 -20.43 -9.33 -3.42
CA THR A 98 -21.27 -10.41 -3.94
C THR A 98 -21.06 -11.68 -3.14
N LEU A 99 -22.16 -12.37 -2.85
CA LEU A 99 -22.19 -13.72 -2.32
C LEU A 99 -23.02 -14.60 -3.25
N ILE A 100 -22.52 -15.78 -3.61
CA ILE A 100 -23.23 -16.78 -4.40
C ILE A 100 -23.56 -17.97 -3.50
N LEU A 101 -24.82 -18.37 -3.47
CA LEU A 101 -25.29 -19.58 -2.80
C LEU A 101 -25.59 -20.63 -3.86
N ARG A 102 -25.02 -21.82 -3.75
CA ARG A 102 -25.28 -22.94 -4.68
C ARG A 102 -25.97 -24.09 -3.97
N ASP A 103 -27.04 -24.59 -4.55
CA ASP A 103 -27.79 -25.75 -4.09
C ASP A 103 -27.75 -26.83 -5.17
N TYR A 104 -27.10 -27.94 -4.85
CA TYR A 104 -26.89 -29.03 -5.79
C TYR A 104 -28.08 -29.99 -5.73
N ALA A 105 -28.50 -30.49 -6.90
CA ALA A 105 -29.57 -31.48 -6.99
C ALA A 105 -29.29 -32.74 -6.16
N LYS A 106 -28.01 -33.04 -5.91
CA LYS A 106 -27.54 -34.06 -4.97
C LYS A 106 -26.52 -33.46 -4.01
N ASN A 107 -26.98 -33.06 -2.84
CA ASN A 107 -26.13 -32.58 -1.76
C ASN A 107 -25.17 -33.67 -1.27
N GLY A 108 -23.96 -33.23 -0.92
CA GLY A 108 -22.89 -34.04 -0.35
C GLY A 108 -22.94 -34.05 1.18
N ARG A 109 -21.77 -33.98 1.81
CA ARG A 109 -21.59 -33.96 3.26
C ARG A 109 -22.01 -32.60 3.84
N PRO A 110 -22.75 -32.59 4.97
CA PRO A 110 -23.09 -31.34 5.66
C PRO A 110 -21.86 -30.75 6.39
N VAL A 111 -21.95 -29.46 6.75
CA VAL A 111 -21.00 -28.84 7.69
C VAL A 111 -21.05 -29.60 9.02
N PRO A 112 -19.91 -30.04 9.58
CA PRO A 112 -19.90 -30.70 10.87
C PRO A 112 -20.44 -29.78 11.98
N ASN A 113 -21.39 -30.28 12.77
CA ASN A 113 -21.98 -29.52 13.87
C ASN A 113 -20.96 -29.09 14.95
N GLU A 114 -19.88 -29.88 15.09
CA GLU A 114 -18.80 -29.68 16.04
C GLU A 114 -17.58 -28.94 15.43
N LEU A 115 -17.69 -28.42 14.20
CA LEU A 115 -16.62 -27.67 13.54
C LEU A 115 -16.14 -26.53 14.43
N LYS A 116 -14.85 -26.52 14.76
CA LYS A 116 -14.21 -25.52 15.61
C LYS A 116 -13.48 -24.46 14.78
N ALA A 117 -13.25 -23.29 15.39
CA ALA A 117 -12.57 -22.18 14.75
C ALA A 117 -11.10 -22.46 14.37
N ASN A 118 -10.47 -23.46 14.99
CA ASN A 118 -9.11 -23.90 14.71
C ASN A 118 -9.05 -25.21 13.90
N ASP A 119 -10.15 -25.64 13.28
CA ASP A 119 -10.11 -26.77 12.35
C ASP A 119 -9.63 -26.32 10.96
N ARG A 120 -8.92 -27.18 10.23
CA ARG A 120 -8.46 -26.86 8.85
C ARG A 120 -9.63 -26.56 7.90
N SER A 121 -10.78 -27.17 8.13
CA SER A 121 -12.01 -26.91 7.39
C SER A 121 -12.70 -25.60 7.76
N PHE A 122 -12.22 -24.86 8.77
CA PHE A 122 -12.82 -23.61 9.17
C PHE A 122 -12.60 -22.52 8.12
N GLU A 123 -13.70 -21.88 7.76
CA GLU A 123 -13.76 -20.66 6.98
C GLU A 123 -14.99 -19.88 7.42
N HIS A 124 -14.87 -18.56 7.46
CA HIS A 124 -16.00 -17.70 7.79
C HIS A 124 -16.04 -16.45 6.94
N LEU A 125 -17.24 -15.89 6.81
CA LEU A 125 -17.49 -14.64 6.11
C LEU A 125 -17.76 -13.51 7.11
N ALA A 126 -16.94 -12.47 7.08
CA ALA A 126 -17.06 -11.30 7.95
C ALA A 126 -17.97 -10.23 7.34
N ILE A 127 -19.06 -9.91 8.05
CA ILE A 127 -20.11 -8.99 7.62
C ILE A 127 -20.04 -7.73 8.46
N VAL A 128 -19.84 -6.59 7.80
CA VAL A 128 -19.68 -5.29 8.47
C VAL A 128 -21.02 -4.75 8.91
N VAL A 129 -21.11 -4.30 10.17
CA VAL A 129 -22.28 -3.64 10.74
C VAL A 129 -21.92 -2.28 11.35
N VAL A 130 -22.86 -1.33 11.29
CA VAL A 130 -22.69 0.00 11.91
C VAL A 130 -23.09 0.05 13.38
N ASP A 131 -23.97 -0.86 13.80
CA ASP A 131 -24.46 -0.97 15.16
C ASP A 131 -24.47 -2.45 15.56
N MET A 132 -23.45 -2.82 16.32
CA MET A 132 -23.26 -4.20 16.78
C MET A 132 -24.42 -4.68 17.66
N GLU A 133 -25.00 -3.81 18.51
CA GLU A 133 -26.06 -4.22 19.42
C GLU A 133 -27.37 -4.48 18.67
N ALA A 134 -27.70 -3.62 17.72
CA ALA A 134 -28.89 -3.79 16.89
C ALA A 134 -28.77 -5.05 16.01
N ALA A 135 -27.59 -5.30 15.42
CA ALA A 135 -27.36 -6.47 14.61
C ALA A 135 -27.38 -7.77 15.45
N TYR A 136 -26.71 -7.77 16.60
CA TYR A 136 -26.71 -8.92 17.51
C TYR A 136 -28.11 -9.23 18.06
N SER A 137 -28.86 -8.21 18.49
CA SER A 137 -30.25 -8.37 18.93
C SER A 137 -31.14 -8.96 17.84
N ARG A 138 -30.90 -8.59 16.58
CA ARG A 138 -31.61 -9.15 15.43
C ARG A 138 -31.30 -10.64 15.23
N LEU A 139 -30.04 -11.06 15.40
CA LEU A 139 -29.67 -12.48 15.34
C LEU A 139 -30.40 -13.29 16.41
N LEU A 140 -30.43 -12.78 17.65
CA LEU A 140 -31.12 -13.41 18.78
C LEU A 140 -32.64 -13.50 18.55
N ALA A 141 -33.27 -12.43 18.07
CA ALA A 141 -34.70 -12.39 17.75
C ALA A 141 -35.11 -13.38 16.65
N ARG A 142 -34.15 -13.87 15.86
CA ARG A 142 -34.35 -14.88 14.82
C ARG A 142 -33.85 -16.27 15.22
N HIS A 143 -33.54 -16.47 16.50
CA HIS A 143 -33.02 -17.72 17.04
C HIS A 143 -31.78 -18.23 16.29
N THR A 144 -30.94 -17.32 15.81
CA THR A 144 -29.69 -17.65 15.12
C THR A 144 -28.71 -18.25 16.12
N ARG A 145 -28.03 -19.34 15.74
CA ARG A 145 -27.05 -20.02 16.60
C ARG A 145 -25.79 -19.15 16.74
N ILE A 146 -25.52 -18.67 17.95
CA ILE A 146 -24.30 -17.91 18.28
C ILE A 146 -23.22 -18.90 18.73
N GLU A 147 -21.99 -18.76 18.22
CA GLU A 147 -20.85 -19.64 18.53
C GLU A 147 -19.92 -19.01 19.57
N SER A 148 -19.70 -17.69 19.51
CA SER A 148 -18.91 -16.99 20.52
C SER A 148 -19.66 -16.88 21.85
N ALA A 149 -18.94 -16.57 22.93
CA ALA A 149 -19.53 -16.26 24.23
C ALA A 149 -20.20 -14.86 24.28
N GLY A 150 -20.85 -14.45 23.18
CA GLY A 150 -21.36 -13.11 22.94
C GLY A 150 -20.39 -12.21 22.16
N VAL A 151 -20.75 -10.93 22.06
CA VAL A 151 -19.93 -9.92 21.36
C VAL A 151 -18.64 -9.66 22.12
N GLN A 152 -17.51 -9.86 21.44
CA GLN A 152 -16.18 -9.56 21.99
C GLN A 152 -15.68 -8.24 21.43
N ARG A 153 -14.99 -7.45 22.26
CA ARG A 153 -14.25 -6.26 21.82
C ARG A 153 -12.76 -6.60 21.88
N LEU A 154 -12.08 -6.60 20.75
CA LEU A 154 -10.66 -6.90 20.68
C LEU A 154 -9.84 -5.85 21.47
N PRO A 155 -8.79 -6.30 22.17
CA PRO A 155 -8.13 -5.50 23.18
C PRO A 155 -7.27 -4.37 22.60
N ASP A 156 -7.11 -3.29 23.35
CA ASP A 156 -6.44 -2.06 22.87
C ASP A 156 -4.94 -2.22 22.60
N TRP A 157 -4.31 -3.27 23.14
CA TRP A 157 -2.89 -3.54 22.91
C TRP A 157 -2.61 -4.14 21.52
N ASP A 158 -3.62 -4.71 20.86
CA ASP A 158 -3.51 -5.17 19.48
C ASP A 158 -3.71 -3.98 18.55
N PHE A 159 -2.63 -3.31 18.15
CA PHE A 159 -2.74 -2.07 17.39
C PHE A 159 -3.56 -2.22 16.11
N ASP A 160 -3.57 -3.38 15.46
CA ASP A 160 -4.28 -3.60 14.21
C ASP A 160 -5.76 -3.92 14.44
N ALA A 161 -6.09 -4.63 15.52
CA ALA A 161 -7.46 -5.05 15.83
C ALA A 161 -8.16 -4.28 16.96
N ALA A 162 -7.46 -3.36 17.63
CA ALA A 162 -7.93 -2.63 18.81
C ALA A 162 -9.30 -2.01 18.60
N GLY A 163 -10.22 -2.31 19.53
CA GLY A 163 -11.56 -1.73 19.54
C GLY A 163 -12.53 -2.28 18.50
N ILE A 164 -12.08 -3.16 17.60
CA ILE A 164 -12.99 -3.92 16.73
C ILE A 164 -13.87 -4.80 17.61
N ARG A 165 -15.17 -4.82 17.30
CA ARG A 165 -16.12 -5.71 17.96
C ARG A 165 -16.52 -6.81 16.99
N ALA A 166 -16.54 -8.04 17.47
CA ALA A 166 -16.83 -9.21 16.65
C ALA A 166 -17.69 -10.25 17.37
N VAL A 167 -18.43 -11.06 16.62
CA VAL A 167 -19.15 -12.24 17.11
C VAL A 167 -19.33 -13.27 16.01
N TYR A 168 -19.01 -14.53 16.30
CA TYR A 168 -19.27 -15.67 15.43
C TYR A 168 -20.66 -16.26 15.66
N PHE A 169 -21.31 -16.60 14.56
CA PHE A 169 -22.62 -17.23 14.53
C PHE A 169 -22.71 -18.16 13.31
N ARG A 170 -23.78 -18.96 13.25
CA ARG A 170 -24.04 -19.85 12.11
C ARG A 170 -25.27 -19.48 11.32
N ASP A 171 -25.19 -19.70 10.02
CA ASP A 171 -26.35 -19.72 9.14
C ASP A 171 -27.16 -21.04 9.31
N PRO A 172 -28.31 -21.19 8.63
CA PRO A 172 -29.14 -22.40 8.71
C PRO A 172 -28.46 -23.70 8.25
N ASP A 173 -27.40 -23.61 7.46
CA ASP A 173 -26.66 -24.74 6.89
C ASP A 173 -25.38 -25.06 7.70
N GLY A 174 -25.10 -24.26 8.74
CA GLY A 174 -24.01 -24.45 9.67
C GLY A 174 -22.73 -23.72 9.30
N HIS A 175 -22.73 -22.89 8.26
CA HIS A 175 -21.60 -22.05 7.87
C HIS A 175 -21.26 -21.05 8.97
N PHE A 176 -19.97 -20.86 9.24
CA PHE A 176 -19.54 -19.80 10.13
C PHE A 176 -19.65 -18.43 9.44
N LEU A 177 -20.25 -17.49 10.16
CA LEU A 177 -20.33 -16.09 9.79
C LEU A 177 -19.85 -15.25 10.97
N GLU A 178 -19.30 -14.07 10.67
CA GLU A 178 -18.90 -13.09 11.66
C GLU A 178 -19.68 -11.79 11.45
N LEU A 179 -20.18 -11.18 12.52
CA LEU A 179 -20.47 -9.74 12.50
C LEU A 179 -19.25 -9.01 12.98
N ILE A 180 -18.82 -7.99 12.23
CA ILE A 180 -17.68 -7.14 12.59
C ILE A 180 -18.11 -5.66 12.59
N CYS A 181 -17.71 -4.93 13.62
CA CYS A 181 -17.95 -3.50 13.76
C CYS A 181 -16.62 -2.80 14.05
N PHE A 182 -16.23 -1.87 13.17
CA PHE A 182 -14.98 -1.14 13.28
C PHE A 182 -15.14 0.12 14.14
N PRO A 183 -14.13 0.49 14.96
CA PRO A 183 -14.04 1.81 15.56
C PRO A 183 -13.74 2.88 14.50
N ASN A 184 -14.01 4.16 14.81
CA ASN A 184 -13.95 5.28 13.85
C ASN A 184 -12.59 5.47 13.14
N ASP A 185 -11.51 4.95 13.70
CA ASP A 185 -10.15 5.05 13.19
C ASP A 185 -9.71 3.83 12.34
N LYS A 186 -10.58 2.82 12.18
CA LYS A 186 -10.29 1.57 11.46
C LYS A 186 -11.32 1.25 10.39
N GLY A 187 -10.93 0.43 9.43
CA GLY A 187 -11.80 0.02 8.32
C GLY A 187 -12.01 1.10 7.26
N GLU A 188 -12.72 0.74 6.19
CA GLU A 188 -12.99 1.63 5.07
C GLU A 188 -13.91 2.79 5.50
N PRO A 189 -13.66 4.03 5.01
CA PRO A 189 -14.49 5.18 5.34
C PRO A 189 -15.99 4.99 5.12
N ARG A 190 -16.39 4.21 4.09
CA ARG A 190 -17.80 3.93 3.78
C ARG A 190 -18.54 3.17 4.88
N TRP A 191 -17.83 2.44 5.74
CA TRP A 191 -18.44 1.69 6.84
C TRP A 191 -18.85 2.58 8.01
N HIS A 192 -18.33 3.82 8.08
CA HIS A 192 -18.62 4.78 9.16
C HIS A 192 -19.73 5.78 8.83
N GLU A 193 -20.32 5.69 7.64
CA GLU A 193 -21.41 6.57 7.25
C GLU A 193 -22.62 6.35 8.16
N ARG A 194 -23.09 7.42 8.84
CA ARG A 194 -24.21 7.31 9.79
C ARG A 194 -25.56 7.01 9.14
N ASN A 195 -25.71 7.35 7.86
CA ASN A 195 -26.92 7.12 7.09
C ASN A 195 -26.75 5.85 6.24
N GLY A 196 -27.72 4.94 6.29
CA GLY A 196 -27.76 3.74 5.45
C GLY A 196 -28.09 2.45 6.22
N PRO A 197 -27.97 1.28 5.57
CA PRO A 197 -28.41 0.01 6.14
C PRO A 197 -27.55 -0.43 7.32
N LEU A 198 -28.13 -1.26 8.19
CA LEU A 198 -27.46 -1.81 9.38
C LEU A 198 -26.27 -2.69 8.99
N PHE A 199 -26.46 -3.54 7.98
CA PHE A 199 -25.42 -4.37 7.37
C PHE A 199 -24.86 -3.66 6.14
N ARG A 200 -23.54 -3.45 6.10
CA ARG A 200 -22.88 -2.55 5.14
C ARG A 200 -22.26 -3.24 3.95
N GLY A 201 -21.71 -4.43 4.17
CA GLY A 201 -20.94 -5.14 3.16
C GLY A 201 -20.23 -6.34 3.76
N ILE A 202 -19.44 -7.00 2.93
CA ILE A 202 -18.55 -8.08 3.36
C ILE A 202 -17.15 -7.51 3.48
N ASP A 203 -16.50 -7.66 4.63
CA ASP A 203 -15.11 -7.23 4.79
C ASP A 203 -14.17 -8.26 4.17
N HIS A 204 -14.24 -9.52 4.61
CA HIS A 204 -13.35 -10.59 4.16
C HIS A 204 -13.98 -11.99 4.30
N SER A 205 -13.34 -12.98 3.66
CA SER A 205 -13.43 -14.39 4.07
C SER A 205 -12.14 -14.76 4.78
N ALA A 206 -12.23 -15.36 5.97
CA ALA A 206 -11.05 -15.83 6.71
C ALA A 206 -10.96 -17.35 6.66
N ILE A 207 -9.76 -17.85 6.37
CA ILE A 207 -9.47 -19.27 6.17
C ILE A 207 -8.37 -19.74 7.11
N VAL A 208 -8.54 -20.93 7.69
CA VAL A 208 -7.48 -21.52 8.53
C VAL A 208 -6.42 -22.18 7.65
N VAL A 209 -5.15 -21.86 7.93
CA VAL A 209 -3.98 -22.40 7.22
C VAL A 209 -3.05 -23.14 8.17
N SER A 210 -2.40 -24.19 7.68
CA SER A 210 -1.45 -24.96 8.49
C SER A 210 -0.08 -24.29 8.62
N ASP A 211 0.31 -23.50 7.62
CA ASP A 211 1.55 -22.71 7.61
C ASP A 211 1.30 -21.37 6.91
N ILE A 212 1.24 -20.31 7.71
CA ILE A 212 0.96 -18.96 7.23
C ILE A 212 2.06 -18.44 6.33
N LYS A 213 3.33 -18.84 6.50
CA LYS A 213 4.42 -18.34 5.65
C LYS A 213 4.28 -18.91 4.25
N ARG A 214 3.99 -20.21 4.15
CA ARG A 214 3.72 -20.90 2.88
C ARG A 214 2.48 -20.33 2.21
N SER A 215 1.39 -20.16 2.95
CA SER A 215 0.15 -19.62 2.38
C SER A 215 0.29 -18.14 2.01
N VAL A 216 1.01 -17.33 2.79
CA VAL A 216 1.32 -15.94 2.41
C VAL A 216 2.10 -15.88 1.10
N ALA A 217 3.10 -16.74 0.92
CA ALA A 217 3.83 -16.83 -0.36
C ALA A 217 2.89 -17.21 -1.51
N PHE A 218 1.98 -18.17 -1.30
CA PHE A 218 1.00 -18.54 -2.32
C PHE A 218 0.08 -17.36 -2.72
N TYR A 219 -0.62 -16.75 -1.75
CA TYR A 219 -1.58 -15.67 -2.03
C TYR A 219 -0.89 -14.39 -2.55
N ARG A 220 0.33 -14.09 -2.10
CA ARG A 220 1.10 -12.94 -2.56
C ARG A 220 1.76 -13.19 -3.92
N ASP A 221 2.53 -14.27 -4.04
CA ASP A 221 3.46 -14.47 -5.16
C ASP A 221 2.83 -15.23 -6.32
N GLN A 222 1.93 -16.18 -6.04
CA GLN A 222 1.27 -16.96 -7.08
C GLN A 222 -0.07 -16.34 -7.48
N ILE A 223 -0.90 -15.96 -6.51
CA ILE A 223 -2.19 -15.35 -6.82
C ILE A 223 -2.02 -13.88 -7.21
N GLY A 224 -1.20 -13.11 -6.49
CA GLY A 224 -1.01 -11.68 -6.74
C GLY A 224 -1.92 -10.78 -5.91
N LEU A 225 -2.39 -11.26 -4.75
CA LEU A 225 -3.07 -10.42 -3.75
C LEU A 225 -2.03 -9.63 -2.93
N THR A 226 -2.40 -8.43 -2.51
CA THR A 226 -1.52 -7.57 -1.70
C THR A 226 -1.72 -7.90 -0.22
N LEU A 227 -0.63 -8.22 0.48
CA LEU A 227 -0.63 -8.36 1.94
C LEU A 227 -0.73 -6.98 2.61
N ILE A 228 -1.84 -6.71 3.29
CA ILE A 228 -2.16 -5.40 3.88
C ILE A 228 -2.06 -5.36 5.41
N GLY A 229 -2.10 -6.51 6.08
CA GLY A 229 -2.07 -6.58 7.54
C GLY A 229 -1.45 -7.88 8.03
N ASN A 230 -0.82 -7.82 9.20
CA ASN A 230 -0.39 -9.00 9.95
C ASN A 230 -0.61 -8.73 11.43
N SER A 231 -1.47 -9.50 12.08
CA SER A 231 -1.71 -9.38 13.53
C SER A 231 -1.44 -10.71 14.24
N PHE A 232 -1.41 -10.64 15.57
CA PHE A 232 -1.27 -11.80 16.42
C PHE A 232 -2.23 -11.68 17.60
N ASN A 233 -3.36 -12.36 17.48
CA ASN A 233 -4.45 -12.26 18.43
C ASN A 233 -4.30 -13.35 19.50
N TYR A 234 -4.43 -12.95 20.77
CA TYR A 234 -4.41 -13.84 21.92
C TYR A 234 -5.14 -13.21 23.11
N GLY A 235 -5.38 -13.98 24.17
CA GLY A 235 -6.06 -13.50 25.37
C GLY A 235 -7.54 -13.88 25.43
N GLY A 236 -8.18 -13.54 26.56
CA GLY A 236 -9.54 -14.02 26.88
C GLY A 236 -10.58 -13.64 25.83
N GLU A 237 -10.48 -12.45 25.25
CA GLU A 237 -11.39 -11.97 24.20
C GLU A 237 -11.30 -12.83 22.93
N GLN A 238 -10.08 -13.24 22.54
CA GLN A 238 -9.87 -14.13 21.39
C GLN A 238 -10.39 -15.55 21.69
N GLU A 239 -10.20 -16.05 22.91
CA GLU A 239 -10.71 -17.35 23.35
C GLU A 239 -12.25 -17.38 23.33
N LEU A 240 -12.88 -16.32 23.85
CA LEU A 240 -14.32 -16.16 23.89
C LEU A 240 -14.94 -15.93 22.50
N LEU A 241 -14.19 -15.28 21.59
CA LEU A 241 -14.62 -15.08 20.20
C LEU A 241 -14.60 -16.40 19.43
N SER A 242 -13.44 -17.08 19.43
CA SER A 242 -13.22 -18.31 18.66
C SER A 242 -13.83 -19.56 19.30
N GLY A 243 -14.14 -19.53 20.59
CA GLY A 243 -14.55 -20.72 21.36
C GLY A 243 -13.40 -21.71 21.56
N VAL A 244 -12.15 -21.28 21.38
CA VAL A 244 -10.95 -22.12 21.48
C VAL A 244 -10.13 -21.67 22.71
N PRO A 245 -10.09 -22.47 23.79
CA PRO A 245 -9.34 -22.11 25.00
C PRO A 245 -7.84 -21.97 24.73
N GLY A 246 -7.23 -20.91 25.27
CA GLY A 246 -5.81 -20.58 25.07
C GLY A 246 -5.44 -20.15 23.64
N ALA A 247 -6.40 -19.74 22.82
CA ALA A 247 -6.19 -19.35 21.42
C ALA A 247 -5.08 -18.31 21.24
N ARG A 248 -4.11 -18.65 20.39
CA ARG A 248 -3.06 -17.75 19.88
C ARG A 248 -3.05 -17.87 18.37
N VAL A 249 -3.50 -16.83 17.69
CA VAL A 249 -3.80 -16.85 16.25
C VAL A 249 -2.96 -15.82 15.55
N ARG A 250 -2.15 -16.28 14.60
CA ARG A 250 -1.44 -15.40 13.67
C ARG A 250 -2.34 -15.14 12.47
N ILE A 251 -2.45 -13.88 12.10
CA ILE A 251 -3.37 -13.43 11.07
C ILE A 251 -2.58 -12.74 9.97
N ALA A 252 -2.91 -13.03 8.71
CA ALA A 252 -2.39 -12.31 7.55
C ALA A 252 -3.56 -11.90 6.65
N SER A 253 -3.78 -10.60 6.50
CA SER A 253 -4.92 -10.06 5.75
C SER A 253 -4.47 -9.57 4.37
N PHE A 254 -5.20 -9.99 3.34
CA PHE A 254 -4.95 -9.71 1.94
C PHE A 254 -6.08 -8.89 1.32
N ARG A 255 -5.72 -8.06 0.34
CA ARG A 255 -6.67 -7.34 -0.52
C ARG A 255 -6.29 -7.53 -1.98
N GLY A 256 -7.31 -7.71 -2.81
CA GLY A 256 -7.18 -7.51 -4.25
C GLY A 256 -7.22 -6.02 -4.63
N ALA A 257 -7.03 -5.72 -5.91
CA ALA A 257 -7.19 -4.37 -6.46
C ALA A 257 -8.62 -3.80 -6.26
N LYS A 258 -9.61 -4.68 -6.13
CA LYS A 258 -10.99 -4.37 -5.75
C LYS A 258 -11.62 -5.56 -5.02
N GLY A 259 -12.62 -5.24 -4.21
CA GLY A 259 -13.50 -6.20 -3.55
C GLY A 259 -13.14 -6.48 -2.09
N PRO A 260 -13.76 -7.52 -1.51
CA PRO A 260 -13.51 -7.92 -0.14
C PRO A 260 -12.10 -8.50 0.02
N GLY A 261 -11.64 -8.56 1.27
CA GLY A 261 -10.36 -9.14 1.65
C GLY A 261 -10.39 -10.67 1.75
N VAL A 262 -9.20 -11.26 1.85
CA VAL A 262 -8.99 -12.66 2.22
C VAL A 262 -8.08 -12.67 3.42
N GLU A 263 -8.43 -13.39 4.47
CA GLU A 263 -7.66 -13.44 5.71
C GLU A 263 -7.17 -14.86 6.00
N LEU A 264 -5.92 -15.01 6.40
CA LEU A 264 -5.33 -16.30 6.75
C LEU A 264 -5.18 -16.38 8.26
N LEU A 265 -5.68 -17.46 8.87
CA LEU A 265 -5.64 -17.71 10.30
C LEU A 265 -4.76 -18.94 10.57
N GLN A 266 -3.64 -18.75 11.26
CA GLN A 266 -2.85 -19.85 11.80
C GLN A 266 -2.98 -19.89 13.31
N TYR A 267 -3.65 -20.91 13.83
CA TYR A 267 -3.69 -21.18 15.27
C TYR A 267 -2.38 -21.84 15.69
N GLU A 268 -1.57 -21.13 16.48
CA GLU A 268 -0.34 -21.65 17.07
C GLU A 268 -0.64 -22.46 18.33
N VAL A 269 -1.62 -22.01 19.12
CA VAL A 269 -2.06 -22.66 20.37
C VAL A 269 -3.59 -22.54 20.50
N PRO A 270 -4.31 -23.62 20.83
CA PRO A 270 -3.95 -24.98 20.45
C PRO A 270 -3.82 -25.03 18.92
N GLY A 271 -2.88 -25.83 18.42
CA GLY A 271 -2.76 -26.06 16.98
C GLY A 271 -4.04 -26.66 16.38
N LEU A 272 -3.97 -27.03 15.10
CA LEU A 272 -5.10 -27.60 14.38
C LEU A 272 -5.64 -28.87 15.08
N THR A 273 -6.96 -28.92 15.32
CA THR A 273 -7.60 -29.99 16.11
C THR A 273 -7.97 -31.25 15.32
N THR A 274 -8.12 -31.20 13.99
CA THR A 274 -8.57 -32.35 13.19
C THR A 274 -7.84 -32.53 11.85
N THR A 275 -7.77 -33.80 11.42
CA THR A 275 -7.24 -34.33 10.14
C THR A 275 -8.31 -34.47 9.05
N LEU A 276 -9.42 -33.72 9.11
CA LEU A 276 -10.37 -33.70 7.98
C LEU A 276 -9.62 -33.14 6.77
N SER A 277 -9.31 -34.00 5.78
CA SER A 277 -8.75 -33.54 4.52
C SER A 277 -9.82 -32.65 3.86
N ARG A 278 -9.46 -31.39 3.61
CA ARG A 278 -10.36 -30.36 3.08
C ARG A 278 -10.66 -30.55 1.58
N GLU A 279 -10.63 -31.78 1.08
CA GLU A 279 -11.24 -32.14 -0.19
C GLU A 279 -12.76 -32.19 0.00
N ALA A 280 -13.35 -31.06 0.40
CA ALA A 280 -14.80 -30.88 0.32
C ALA A 280 -15.15 -30.91 -1.16
N ALA A 281 -16.03 -31.83 -1.55
CA ALA A 281 -16.53 -31.86 -2.91
C ALA A 281 -17.39 -30.60 -3.13
N PRO A 282 -17.51 -30.05 -4.35
CA PRO A 282 -18.31 -28.85 -4.59
C PRO A 282 -19.76 -28.93 -4.10
N ASN A 283 -20.32 -30.14 -4.00
CA ASN A 283 -21.67 -30.38 -3.48
C ASN A 283 -21.75 -30.61 -1.96
N ASP A 284 -20.64 -30.63 -1.23
CA ASP A 284 -20.62 -30.63 0.24
C ASP A 284 -20.97 -29.22 0.72
N THR A 285 -21.81 -29.08 1.77
CA THR A 285 -22.11 -27.73 2.29
C THR A 285 -20.93 -27.12 3.06
N ALA A 286 -19.88 -27.89 3.34
CA ALA A 286 -18.62 -27.32 3.84
C ALA A 286 -17.78 -26.68 2.74
N TYR A 287 -18.18 -26.76 1.47
CA TYR A 287 -17.44 -26.18 0.35
C TYR A 287 -17.62 -24.66 0.27
N TRP A 288 -16.48 -23.98 0.19
CA TRP A 288 -16.36 -22.56 -0.04
C TRP A 288 -15.47 -22.30 -1.23
N GLN A 289 -15.70 -21.17 -1.89
CA GLN A 289 -14.86 -20.73 -3.00
C GLN A 289 -14.71 -19.22 -3.00
N ILE A 290 -13.45 -18.78 -3.17
CA ILE A 290 -13.10 -17.38 -3.37
C ILE A 290 -13.10 -17.10 -4.87
N ASN A 291 -13.92 -16.14 -5.31
CA ASN A 291 -14.01 -15.77 -6.72
C ASN A 291 -13.03 -14.63 -7.01
N LEU A 292 -12.17 -14.81 -8.00
CA LEU A 292 -11.12 -13.89 -8.41
C LEU A 292 -11.29 -13.45 -9.86
N GLU A 293 -10.78 -12.28 -10.21
CA GLU A 293 -10.62 -11.81 -11.59
C GLU A 293 -9.14 -11.46 -11.78
N ALA A 294 -8.46 -12.14 -12.71
CA ALA A 294 -7.03 -11.97 -12.97
C ALA A 294 -6.71 -11.95 -14.47
N GLY A 295 -5.68 -11.19 -14.86
CA GLY A 295 -5.33 -10.99 -16.27
C GLY A 295 -4.62 -12.16 -16.98
N ALA A 296 -4.09 -13.15 -16.25
CA ALA A 296 -3.29 -14.24 -16.84
C ALA A 296 -3.47 -15.63 -16.19
N HIS A 297 -4.38 -15.78 -15.22
CA HIS A 297 -4.61 -17.08 -14.56
C HIS A 297 -5.55 -17.97 -15.38
N PRO A 298 -5.34 -19.30 -15.37
CA PRO A 298 -6.24 -20.23 -16.05
C PRO A 298 -7.67 -20.11 -15.48
N THR A 299 -8.68 -20.28 -16.34
CA THR A 299 -10.11 -20.27 -15.96
C THR A 299 -10.54 -21.49 -15.13
N GLU A 300 -9.59 -22.25 -14.60
CA GLU A 300 -9.82 -23.43 -13.77
C GLU A 300 -9.81 -23.05 -12.28
N THR A 301 -10.51 -23.85 -11.47
CA THR A 301 -10.44 -23.72 -10.01
C THR A 301 -9.06 -24.16 -9.53
N LEU A 302 -8.33 -23.25 -8.91
CA LEU A 302 -7.07 -23.52 -8.24
C LEU A 302 -7.33 -23.82 -6.76
N HIS A 303 -6.47 -24.62 -6.14
CA HIS A 303 -6.50 -24.84 -4.70
C HIS A 303 -5.25 -24.25 -4.05
N ASP A 304 -5.40 -23.62 -2.89
CA ASP A 304 -4.28 -23.16 -2.09
C ASP A 304 -3.51 -24.34 -1.46
N PRO A 305 -2.37 -24.09 -0.77
CA PRO A 305 -1.58 -25.15 -0.15
C PRO A 305 -2.30 -25.98 0.91
N ASP A 306 -3.45 -25.50 1.40
CA ASP A 306 -4.29 -26.14 2.40
C ASP A 306 -5.62 -26.68 1.80
N GLY A 307 -5.82 -26.54 0.50
CA GLY A 307 -6.96 -27.08 -0.26
C GLY A 307 -8.12 -26.10 -0.47
N HIS A 308 -8.00 -24.85 -0.06
CA HIS A 308 -9.02 -23.80 -0.22
C HIS A 308 -9.23 -23.48 -1.71
N ALA A 309 -10.49 -23.47 -2.18
CA ALA A 309 -10.79 -23.30 -3.60
C ALA A 309 -10.79 -21.81 -4.03
N LEU A 310 -10.13 -21.52 -5.15
CA LEU A 310 -10.09 -20.21 -5.79
C LEU A 310 -10.51 -20.36 -7.25
N ALA A 311 -11.55 -19.65 -7.67
CA ALA A 311 -12.01 -19.69 -9.06
C ALA A 311 -11.74 -18.36 -9.77
N PHE A 312 -11.17 -18.43 -10.98
CA PHE A 312 -10.88 -17.26 -11.80
C PHE A 312 -11.97 -17.03 -12.85
N ALA A 313 -12.66 -15.90 -12.74
CA ALA A 313 -13.57 -15.44 -13.78
C ALA A 313 -12.80 -14.82 -14.96
N PRO A 314 -13.23 -15.06 -16.21
CA PRO A 314 -12.66 -14.37 -17.37
C PRO A 314 -12.97 -12.87 -17.31
N ARG A 315 -11.98 -12.07 -17.74
CA ARG A 315 -12.03 -10.59 -17.76
C ARG A 315 -13.28 -10.07 -18.49
N PRO A 316 -13.99 -9.04 -17.97
CA PRO A 316 -14.94 -8.29 -18.80
C PRO A 316 -14.19 -7.56 -19.90
N ALA A 317 -14.52 -7.84 -21.16
CA ALA A 317 -13.91 -7.19 -22.31
C ALA A 317 -14.20 -5.68 -22.28
N GLY A 318 -13.14 -4.83 -22.28
CA GLY A 318 -13.28 -3.38 -22.54
C GLY A 318 -12.53 -2.40 -21.62
N ALA A 319 -11.91 -2.83 -20.50
CA ALA A 319 -11.17 -1.89 -19.64
C ALA A 319 -9.81 -1.49 -20.27
N SER A 320 -9.61 -0.18 -20.48
CA SER A 320 -8.41 0.40 -21.06
C SER A 320 -7.37 0.78 -19.98
N LEU A 321 -6.10 0.93 -20.36
CA LEU A 321 -5.03 1.48 -19.48
C LEU A 321 -5.43 2.82 -18.84
N GLY A 322 -6.20 3.65 -19.55
CA GLY A 322 -6.72 4.93 -19.06
C GLY A 322 -7.72 4.77 -17.92
N ASP A 323 -8.56 3.74 -17.96
CA ASP A 323 -9.56 3.48 -16.91
C ASP A 323 -8.88 3.09 -15.58
N PHE A 324 -7.77 2.34 -15.66
CA PHE A 324 -6.99 1.94 -14.48
C PHE A 324 -6.21 3.10 -13.86
N ALA A 325 -5.56 3.91 -14.69
CA ALA A 325 -4.87 5.12 -14.23
C ALA A 325 -5.87 6.10 -13.57
N TRP A 326 -7.07 6.24 -14.16
CA TRP A 326 -8.13 7.07 -13.62
C TRP A 326 -8.68 6.56 -12.28
N ASP A 327 -8.86 5.25 -12.14
CA ASP A 327 -9.35 4.64 -10.91
C ASP A 327 -8.34 4.77 -9.75
N ALA A 328 -7.05 4.46 -10.02
CA ALA A 328 -5.97 4.66 -9.05
C ALA A 328 -5.86 6.13 -8.62
N TRP A 329 -5.97 7.06 -9.57
CA TRP A 329 -6.00 8.49 -9.28
C TRP A 329 -7.19 8.87 -8.40
N ARG A 330 -8.41 8.52 -8.82
CA ARG A 330 -9.65 8.88 -8.11
C ARG A 330 -9.65 8.40 -6.66
N ARG A 331 -9.11 7.22 -6.38
CA ARG A 331 -9.11 6.62 -5.03
C ARG A 331 -8.00 7.16 -4.14
N HIS A 332 -6.79 7.38 -4.68
CA HIS A 332 -5.60 7.61 -3.86
C HIS A 332 -4.94 8.97 -4.05
N TRP A 333 -5.51 9.90 -4.84
CA TRP A 333 -4.95 11.24 -5.04
C TRP A 333 -4.55 12.00 -3.75
N PRO A 334 -5.24 11.87 -2.60
CA PRO A 334 -4.80 12.56 -1.39
C PRO A 334 -3.41 12.09 -0.94
N ARG A 335 -3.10 10.79 -1.09
CA ARG A 335 -1.79 10.22 -0.73
C ARG A 335 -0.69 10.74 -1.63
N TYR A 336 -0.97 10.93 -2.92
CA TYR A 336 0.01 11.48 -3.88
C TYR A 336 0.36 12.92 -3.50
N LEU A 337 -0.65 13.72 -3.14
CA LEU A 337 -0.41 15.08 -2.66
C LEU A 337 0.36 15.12 -1.35
N MET A 338 0.13 14.18 -0.43
CA MET A 338 0.90 14.07 0.80
C MET A 338 2.38 13.82 0.50
N GLU A 339 2.70 12.86 -0.36
CA GLU A 339 4.08 12.54 -0.77
C GLU A 339 4.80 13.73 -1.45
N GLY A 340 4.07 14.44 -2.33
CA GLY A 340 4.58 15.66 -2.94
C GLY A 340 4.80 16.77 -1.91
N ALA A 341 3.86 16.97 -0.99
CA ALA A 341 3.95 17.99 0.05
C ALA A 341 5.08 17.69 1.04
N GLU A 342 5.28 16.42 1.42
CA GLU A 342 6.39 15.97 2.27
C GLU A 342 7.75 16.31 1.64
N LEU A 343 7.97 15.96 0.37
CA LEU A 343 9.21 16.34 -0.31
C LEU A 343 9.32 17.87 -0.49
N GLY A 344 8.21 18.55 -0.75
CA GLY A 344 8.17 20.01 -0.84
C GLY A 344 8.60 20.69 0.46
N ILE A 345 8.07 20.26 1.61
CA ILE A 345 8.46 20.73 2.94
C ILE A 345 9.92 20.43 3.21
N PHE A 346 10.38 19.23 2.89
CA PHE A 346 11.80 18.87 2.99
C PHE A 346 12.69 19.85 2.21
N MET A 347 12.33 20.16 0.95
CA MET A 347 13.10 21.09 0.11
C MET A 347 13.03 22.54 0.60
N ILE A 348 11.90 22.98 1.15
CA ILE A 348 11.77 24.30 1.79
C ILE A 348 12.74 24.41 2.96
N VAL A 349 12.74 23.42 3.86
CA VAL A 349 13.65 23.42 5.01
C VAL A 349 15.10 23.32 4.57
N ALA A 350 15.43 22.47 3.60
CA ALA A 350 16.80 22.34 3.09
C ALA A 350 17.33 23.66 2.50
N LEU A 351 16.56 24.32 1.64
CA LEU A 351 16.99 25.61 1.09
C LEU A 351 17.02 26.71 2.16
N GLY A 352 16.07 26.71 3.10
CA GLY A 352 16.08 27.65 4.22
C GLY A 352 17.31 27.50 5.11
N LEU A 353 17.68 26.27 5.47
CA LEU A 353 18.91 25.98 6.21
C LEU A 353 20.15 26.38 5.42
N ALA A 354 20.19 26.14 4.10
CA ALA A 354 21.30 26.58 3.26
C ALA A 354 21.43 28.10 3.21
N LEU A 355 20.32 28.83 3.12
CA LEU A 355 20.31 30.30 3.16
C LEU A 355 20.80 30.84 4.52
N VAL A 356 20.45 30.17 5.62
CA VAL A 356 20.91 30.58 6.95
C VAL A 356 22.37 30.21 7.19
N LEU A 357 22.79 29.00 6.82
CA LEU A 357 24.08 28.43 7.21
C LEU A 357 25.17 28.66 6.17
N GLU A 358 24.88 28.65 4.87
CA GLU A 358 25.91 28.69 3.82
C GLU A 358 25.96 30.01 3.04
N TYR A 359 24.92 30.84 3.10
CA TYR A 359 24.97 32.14 2.44
C TYR A 359 25.99 33.08 3.11
N PRO A 360 27.01 33.59 2.40
CA PRO A 360 28.11 34.35 3.03
C PRO A 360 27.66 35.63 3.76
N LYS A 361 26.53 36.22 3.35
CA LYS A 361 25.98 37.43 4.00
C LYS A 361 25.07 37.12 5.20
N SER A 362 24.75 35.86 5.46
CA SER A 362 24.00 35.47 6.66
C SER A 362 24.79 35.78 7.93
N ARG A 363 24.10 36.24 8.97
CA ARG A 363 24.70 36.48 10.30
C ARG A 363 25.16 35.16 10.93
N VAL A 364 24.38 34.09 10.75
CA VAL A 364 24.67 32.76 11.31
C VAL A 364 25.90 32.16 10.63
N HIS A 365 26.01 32.26 9.31
CA HIS A 365 27.21 31.83 8.57
C HIS A 365 28.48 32.49 9.10
N ARG A 366 28.44 33.81 9.35
CA ARG A 366 29.60 34.55 9.89
C ARG A 366 29.90 34.22 11.35
N ALA A 367 28.88 33.92 12.15
CA ALA A 367 29.07 33.52 13.55
C ALA A 367 29.69 32.11 13.68
N ILE A 368 29.41 31.21 12.73
CA ILE A 368 29.90 29.83 12.75
C ILE A 368 30.96 29.63 11.66
N ALA A 369 32.22 29.86 12.04
CA ALA A 369 33.35 29.71 11.12
C ALA A 369 33.56 28.25 10.66
N SER A 370 33.35 27.27 11.55
CA SER A 370 33.60 25.85 11.29
C SER A 370 32.61 25.27 10.26
N PRO A 371 33.08 24.82 9.07
CA PRO A 371 32.21 24.20 8.08
C PRO A 371 31.60 22.89 8.57
N LEU A 372 32.32 22.14 9.40
CA LEU A 372 31.83 20.89 9.98
C LEU A 372 30.65 21.16 10.91
N LEU A 373 30.74 22.17 11.77
CA LEU A 373 29.65 22.52 12.69
C LEU A 373 28.41 23.01 11.93
N ARG A 374 28.59 23.77 10.85
CA ARG A 374 27.46 24.18 10.00
C ARG A 374 26.76 22.99 9.35
N ARG A 375 27.52 22.03 8.82
CA ARG A 375 26.94 20.79 8.25
C ARG A 375 26.25 19.93 9.31
N PHE A 376 26.80 19.86 10.52
CA PHE A 376 26.14 19.17 11.63
C PHE A 376 24.80 19.81 11.98
N ILE A 377 24.73 21.14 12.09
CA ILE A 377 23.47 21.86 12.35
C ILE A 377 22.49 21.69 11.19
N PHE A 378 22.97 21.72 9.95
CA PHE A 378 22.16 21.42 8.77
C PHE A 378 21.59 20.01 8.85
N GLY A 379 22.45 19.02 9.11
CA GLY A 379 22.09 17.62 9.24
C GLY A 379 21.08 17.37 10.34
N LEU A 380 21.25 18.02 11.50
CA LEU A 380 20.30 17.95 12.60
C LEU A 380 18.93 18.52 12.20
N GLY A 381 18.90 19.68 11.53
CA GLY A 381 17.67 20.30 11.05
C GLY A 381 16.91 19.41 10.07
N ILE A 382 17.61 18.81 9.11
CA ILE A 382 17.03 17.85 8.17
C ILE A 382 16.59 16.55 8.87
N GLY A 383 17.40 16.03 9.80
CA GLY A 383 17.06 14.83 10.56
C GLY A 383 15.77 15.00 11.35
N VAL A 384 15.62 16.13 12.06
CA VAL A 384 14.38 16.48 12.76
C VAL A 384 13.20 16.65 11.80
N THR A 385 13.43 17.25 10.62
CA THR A 385 12.39 17.41 9.60
C THR A 385 11.90 16.05 9.11
N VAL A 386 12.79 15.11 8.82
CA VAL A 386 12.41 13.76 8.38
C VAL A 386 11.67 12.99 9.47
N VAL A 387 12.12 13.07 10.72
CA VAL A 387 11.40 12.49 11.87
C VAL A 387 9.97 13.05 11.93
N PHE A 388 9.81 14.37 11.81
CA PHE A 388 8.49 15.00 11.83
C PHE A 388 7.61 14.54 10.67
N LEU A 389 8.15 14.53 9.44
CA LEU A 389 7.40 14.11 8.25
C LEU A 389 6.95 12.65 8.36
N ILE A 390 7.83 11.74 8.78
CA ILE A 390 7.51 10.31 8.95
C ILE A 390 6.40 10.10 9.99
N TYR A 391 6.47 10.78 11.14
CA TYR A 391 5.48 10.59 12.20
C TYR A 391 4.21 11.44 12.05
N SER A 392 4.19 12.38 11.11
CA SER A 392 3.04 13.23 10.81
C SER A 392 1.82 12.41 10.39
N THR A 393 0.64 13.02 10.48
CA THR A 393 -0.61 12.39 9.99
C THR A 393 -0.56 12.10 8.50
N TRP A 394 0.19 12.88 7.72
CA TRP A 394 0.42 12.66 6.30
C TRP A 394 1.32 11.45 6.09
N GLY A 395 2.47 11.40 6.78
CA GLY A 395 3.42 10.31 6.68
C GLY A 395 2.82 8.95 7.03
N ARG A 396 1.94 8.90 8.05
CA ARG A 396 1.21 7.67 8.41
C ARG A 396 0.20 7.22 7.34
N GLN A 397 -0.34 8.14 6.55
CA GLN A 397 -1.34 7.84 5.51
C GLN A 397 -0.70 7.52 4.15
N SER A 398 0.39 8.21 3.80
CA SER A 398 1.13 8.05 2.54
C SER A 398 2.13 6.89 2.58
N GLY A 399 2.67 6.60 3.76
CA GLY A 399 3.83 5.72 3.95
C GLY A 399 5.16 6.48 4.06
N ALA A 400 5.15 7.82 3.95
CA ALA A 400 6.30 8.71 4.10
C ALA A 400 7.52 8.29 3.25
N GLN A 401 7.30 8.01 1.96
CA GLN A 401 8.38 7.57 1.08
C GLN A 401 9.17 8.77 0.58
N PHE A 402 8.46 9.78 0.07
CA PHE A 402 8.89 11.06 -0.51
C PHE A 402 10.19 10.99 -1.35
N ASN A 403 10.45 9.83 -1.95
CA ASN A 403 11.70 9.46 -2.61
C ASN A 403 11.42 8.39 -3.69
N PRO A 404 11.68 8.69 -4.98
CA PRO A 404 11.43 7.73 -6.05
C PRO A 404 12.17 6.40 -5.88
N ALA A 405 13.38 6.41 -5.32
CA ALA A 405 14.15 5.19 -5.12
C ALA A 405 13.53 4.29 -4.04
N VAL A 406 12.92 4.89 -3.00
CA VAL A 406 12.14 4.16 -1.98
C VAL A 406 10.84 3.65 -2.59
N THR A 407 10.13 4.47 -3.38
CA THR A 407 8.89 4.05 -4.05
C THR A 407 9.10 2.86 -4.99
N LEU A 408 10.18 2.87 -5.77
CA LEU A 408 10.53 1.72 -6.63
C LEU A 408 10.92 0.48 -5.82
N SER A 409 11.57 0.67 -4.69
CA SER A 409 11.91 -0.42 -3.78
C SER A 409 10.64 -1.04 -3.14
N MET A 410 9.64 -0.22 -2.82
CA MET A 410 8.33 -0.70 -2.38
C MET A 410 7.56 -1.39 -3.51
N LEU A 411 7.69 -0.90 -4.75
CA LEU A 411 7.09 -1.52 -5.92
C LEU A 411 7.70 -2.92 -6.16
N TYR A 412 9.03 -3.03 -6.04
CA TYR A 412 9.72 -4.31 -6.12
C TYR A 412 9.27 -5.30 -5.03
N LEU A 413 8.98 -4.81 -3.82
CA LEU A 413 8.42 -5.61 -2.72
C LEU A 413 6.92 -5.90 -2.84
N HIS A 414 6.27 -5.47 -3.93
CA HIS A 414 4.81 -5.55 -4.11
C HIS A 414 4.02 -4.90 -2.97
N ARG A 415 4.56 -3.85 -2.34
CA ARG A 415 3.93 -3.08 -1.25
C ARG A 415 3.17 -1.85 -1.75
N ILE A 416 3.34 -1.48 -3.02
CA ILE A 416 2.60 -0.42 -3.71
C ILE A 416 2.25 -0.90 -5.11
N ILE A 417 1.06 -0.57 -5.60
CA ILE A 417 0.64 -0.94 -6.96
C ILE A 417 1.33 -0.04 -8.01
N PRO A 418 1.54 -0.50 -9.24
CA PRO A 418 2.31 0.24 -10.25
C PRO A 418 1.80 1.66 -10.53
N TRP A 419 0.48 1.84 -10.64
CA TRP A 419 -0.10 3.17 -10.89
C TRP A 419 0.07 4.12 -9.71
N ASP A 420 -0.09 3.64 -8.47
CA ASP A 420 0.19 4.44 -7.28
C ASP A 420 1.67 4.82 -7.24
N ALA A 421 2.59 3.89 -7.53
CA ALA A 421 4.02 4.16 -7.59
C ALA A 421 4.35 5.24 -8.64
N PHE A 422 3.73 5.17 -9.82
CA PHE A 422 3.85 6.20 -10.84
C PHE A 422 3.40 7.57 -10.35
N PHE A 423 2.19 7.66 -9.76
CA PHE A 423 1.67 8.94 -9.28
C PHE A 423 2.43 9.48 -8.05
N TYR A 424 2.94 8.62 -7.16
CA TYR A 424 3.86 8.98 -6.08
C TYR A 424 5.11 9.65 -6.65
N ILE A 425 5.78 8.99 -7.61
CA ILE A 425 7.01 9.50 -8.22
C ILE A 425 6.75 10.86 -8.89
N VAL A 426 5.66 10.98 -9.67
CA VAL A 426 5.28 12.24 -10.31
C VAL A 426 5.03 13.35 -9.27
N ALA A 427 4.26 13.05 -8.22
CA ALA A 427 3.95 14.01 -7.18
C ALA A 427 5.19 14.43 -6.38
N GLN A 428 6.12 13.52 -6.11
CA GLN A 428 7.41 13.81 -5.48
C GLN A 428 8.22 14.79 -6.34
N PHE A 429 8.40 14.53 -7.64
CA PHE A 429 9.11 15.46 -8.53
C PHE A 429 8.48 16.86 -8.55
N ILE A 430 7.14 16.94 -8.65
CA ILE A 430 6.41 18.21 -8.65
C ILE A 430 6.56 18.92 -7.30
N GLY A 431 6.34 18.20 -6.21
CA GLY A 431 6.37 18.72 -4.84
C GLY A 431 7.74 19.24 -4.44
N GLY A 432 8.80 18.47 -4.72
CA GLY A 432 10.18 18.91 -4.50
C GLY A 432 10.50 20.18 -5.27
N TRP A 433 10.15 20.24 -6.57
CA TRP A 433 10.38 21.42 -7.41
C TRP A 433 9.63 22.65 -6.89
N LEU A 434 8.35 22.51 -6.53
CA LEU A 434 7.55 23.58 -5.92
C LEU A 434 8.16 24.04 -4.60
N GLY A 435 8.62 23.13 -3.75
CA GLY A 435 9.26 23.47 -2.48
C GLY A 435 10.50 24.36 -2.64
N VAL A 436 11.38 24.02 -3.59
CA VAL A 436 12.56 24.85 -3.89
C VAL A 436 12.16 26.23 -4.40
N ILE A 437 11.21 26.32 -5.33
CA ILE A 437 10.75 27.60 -5.89
C ILE A 437 10.11 28.48 -4.82
N LEU A 438 9.23 27.91 -4.00
CA LEU A 438 8.54 28.65 -2.94
C LEU A 438 9.51 29.25 -1.93
N MET A 439 10.54 28.49 -1.53
CA MET A 439 11.56 29.01 -0.61
C MET A 439 12.52 29.99 -1.30
N ALA A 440 12.81 29.81 -2.58
CA ALA A 440 13.73 30.68 -3.33
C ALA A 440 13.11 32.02 -3.74
N ALA A 441 11.81 32.08 -3.99
CA ALA A 441 11.09 33.26 -4.48
C ALA A 441 11.32 34.54 -3.65
N PRO A 442 11.27 34.51 -2.29
CA PRO A 442 11.59 35.68 -1.48
C PRO A 442 13.10 36.01 -1.42
N PHE A 443 13.99 35.09 -1.79
CA PHE A 443 15.44 35.24 -1.67
C PHE A 443 16.20 34.88 -2.96
N PRO A 444 15.86 35.46 -4.13
CA PRO A 444 16.35 34.95 -5.42
C PRO A 444 17.88 35.07 -5.57
N LYS A 445 18.46 36.22 -5.17
CA LYS A 445 19.91 36.45 -5.24
C LYS A 445 20.71 35.59 -4.26
N ALA A 446 20.14 35.32 -3.08
CA ALA A 446 20.81 34.50 -2.07
C ALA A 446 20.74 33.01 -2.45
N SER A 447 19.61 32.56 -3.00
CA SER A 447 19.40 31.17 -3.45
C SER A 447 20.28 30.81 -4.64
N ALA A 448 20.49 31.75 -5.57
CA ALA A 448 21.38 31.60 -6.72
C ALA A 448 22.87 31.81 -6.40
N ASN A 449 23.23 32.15 -5.16
CA ASN A 449 24.63 32.31 -4.78
C ASN A 449 25.37 30.98 -4.91
N GLN A 450 26.60 30.96 -5.41
CA GLN A 450 27.41 29.75 -5.62
C GLN A 450 27.52 28.82 -4.39
N LYS A 451 27.46 29.38 -3.16
CA LYS A 451 27.54 28.59 -1.92
C LYS A 451 26.21 27.93 -1.53
N VAL A 452 25.08 28.48 -1.97
CA VAL A 452 23.74 27.97 -1.69
C VAL A 452 23.23 27.15 -2.87
N ASN A 453 23.29 27.73 -4.07
CA ASN A 453 22.98 27.16 -5.37
C ASN A 453 21.74 26.25 -5.38
N TYR A 454 20.64 26.74 -4.79
CA TYR A 454 19.38 26.00 -4.64
C TYR A 454 19.51 24.62 -3.98
N VAL A 455 20.60 24.38 -3.23
CA VAL A 455 20.96 23.07 -2.63
C VAL A 455 21.16 21.97 -3.69
N VAL A 456 21.68 22.32 -4.86
CA VAL A 456 22.00 21.35 -5.91
C VAL A 456 23.01 20.31 -5.43
N THR A 457 22.80 19.06 -5.83
CA THR A 457 23.74 17.95 -5.61
C THR A 457 24.70 17.89 -6.79
N GLU A 458 25.99 18.12 -6.53
CA GLU A 458 27.06 17.96 -7.51
C GLU A 458 28.23 17.18 -6.88
N PRO A 459 28.98 16.38 -7.68
CA PRO A 459 30.19 15.73 -7.20
C PRO A 459 31.16 16.74 -6.59
N GLY A 460 31.71 16.37 -5.43
CA GLY A 460 32.72 17.15 -4.73
C GLY A 460 34.09 17.11 -5.43
N LYS A 461 35.07 17.74 -4.79
CA LYS A 461 36.46 17.80 -5.29
C LYS A 461 37.07 16.43 -5.65
N PRO A 462 36.79 15.33 -4.91
CA PRO A 462 37.34 14.01 -5.25
C PRO A 462 36.80 13.40 -6.56
N GLY A 463 35.74 13.97 -7.14
CA GLY A 463 35.26 13.65 -8.48
C GLY A 463 34.09 12.66 -8.53
N VAL A 464 33.69 12.37 -9.77
CA VAL A 464 32.47 11.61 -10.15
C VAL A 464 32.46 10.20 -9.56
N ALA A 465 33.58 9.47 -9.61
CA ALA A 465 33.65 8.09 -9.11
C ALA A 465 33.45 8.01 -7.59
N VAL A 466 34.06 8.91 -6.83
CA VAL A 466 33.90 8.97 -5.38
C VAL A 466 32.47 9.36 -5.01
N ALA A 467 31.88 10.32 -5.72
CA ALA A 467 30.48 10.69 -5.54
C ALA A 467 29.52 9.51 -5.80
N PHE A 468 29.79 8.70 -6.83
CA PHE A 468 29.00 7.50 -7.13
C PHE A 468 29.07 6.47 -6.00
N VAL A 469 30.27 6.12 -5.55
CA VAL A 469 30.46 5.15 -4.46
C VAL A 469 29.84 5.68 -3.17
N ALA A 470 30.02 6.97 -2.88
CA ALA A 470 29.45 7.58 -1.68
C ALA A 470 27.91 7.49 -1.69
N GLU A 471 27.24 7.95 -2.77
CA GLU A 471 25.78 7.83 -2.93
C GLU A 471 25.28 6.39 -2.84
N PHE A 472 25.98 5.44 -3.47
CA PHE A 472 25.63 4.04 -3.41
C PHE A 472 25.66 3.53 -1.96
N VAL A 473 26.74 3.81 -1.23
CA VAL A 473 26.92 3.34 0.16
C VAL A 473 25.86 3.96 1.07
N ILE A 474 25.65 5.28 1.03
CA ILE A 474 24.68 5.91 1.93
C ILE A 474 23.24 5.49 1.61
N SER A 475 22.91 5.29 0.33
CA SER A 475 21.59 4.83 -0.11
C SER A 475 21.33 3.38 0.31
N PHE A 476 22.31 2.51 0.15
CA PHE A 476 22.25 1.12 0.59
C PHE A 476 22.08 1.04 2.10
N VAL A 477 22.94 1.72 2.87
CA VAL A 477 22.91 1.69 4.34
C VAL A 477 21.61 2.28 4.87
N LEU A 478 21.11 3.37 4.27
CA LEU A 478 19.80 3.92 4.64
C LEU A 478 18.71 2.87 4.51
N LEU A 479 18.49 2.32 3.32
CA LEU A 479 17.35 1.44 3.12
C LEU A 479 17.53 0.08 3.81
N ALA A 480 18.75 -0.45 3.88
CA ALA A 480 19.05 -1.66 4.66
C ALA A 480 18.73 -1.46 6.14
N THR A 481 19.14 -0.32 6.74
CA THR A 481 18.84 -0.02 8.14
C THR A 481 17.35 0.12 8.38
N LEU A 482 16.65 0.88 7.54
CA LEU A 482 15.19 1.04 7.67
C LEU A 482 14.47 -0.30 7.53
N ARG A 483 14.94 -1.17 6.64
CA ARG A 483 14.38 -2.52 6.45
C ARG A 483 14.57 -3.38 7.70
N LEU A 484 15.79 -3.45 8.25
CA LEU A 484 16.10 -4.22 9.46
C LEU A 484 15.32 -3.70 10.67
N VAL A 485 15.21 -2.38 10.82
CA VAL A 485 14.41 -1.72 11.87
C VAL A 485 12.93 -2.08 11.72
N TYR A 486 12.40 -2.07 10.50
CA TYR A 486 11.00 -2.39 10.23
C TYR A 486 10.66 -3.86 10.51
N GLN A 487 11.61 -4.79 10.36
CA GLN A 487 11.41 -6.23 10.66
C GLN A 487 11.36 -6.55 12.16
N SER A 488 11.74 -5.60 13.02
CA SER A 488 11.85 -5.80 14.45
C SER A 488 10.71 -5.09 15.19
N ASP A 489 9.88 -5.84 15.92
CA ASP A 489 8.70 -5.30 16.60
C ASP A 489 9.03 -4.20 17.62
N TRP A 490 10.20 -4.29 18.27
CA TRP A 490 10.64 -3.30 19.26
C TRP A 490 11.31 -2.06 18.64
N LEU A 491 11.92 -2.20 17.46
CA LEU A 491 12.59 -1.10 16.76
C LEU A 491 11.68 -0.36 15.78
N LYS A 492 10.68 -1.03 15.21
CA LYS A 492 9.77 -0.46 14.20
C LYS A 492 9.16 0.88 14.60
N PRO A 493 8.73 1.11 15.87
CA PRO A 493 8.24 2.43 16.30
C PRO A 493 9.28 3.55 16.18
N GLN A 494 10.57 3.22 16.16
CA GLN A 494 11.70 4.16 16.11
C GLN A 494 12.21 4.44 14.68
N LEU A 495 11.54 3.91 13.64
CA LEU A 495 12.00 4.00 12.25
C LEU A 495 12.34 5.43 11.81
N GLY A 496 11.52 6.41 12.18
CA GLY A 496 11.75 7.82 11.86
C GLY A 496 13.04 8.36 12.47
N PHE A 497 13.38 7.96 13.70
CA PHE A 497 14.61 8.38 14.38
C PHE A 497 15.86 7.81 13.71
N PHE A 498 15.83 6.54 13.26
CA PHE A 498 16.94 5.96 12.50
C PHE A 498 17.13 6.69 11.16
N ALA A 499 16.04 6.98 10.43
CA ALA A 499 16.11 7.75 9.19
C ALA A 499 16.73 9.14 9.43
N GLY A 500 16.21 9.88 10.42
CA GLY A 500 16.70 11.21 10.75
C GLY A 500 18.14 11.24 11.23
N PHE A 501 18.54 10.26 12.04
CA PHE A 501 19.92 10.12 12.52
C PHE A 501 20.89 9.87 11.36
N LEU A 502 20.57 8.92 10.47
CA LEU A 502 21.41 8.62 9.31
C LEU A 502 21.55 9.83 8.39
N LEU A 503 20.45 10.54 8.09
CA LEU A 503 20.54 11.78 7.30
C LEU A 503 21.41 12.84 7.97
N CYS A 504 21.33 13.00 9.29
CA CYS A 504 22.19 13.92 10.02
C CYS A 504 23.68 13.57 9.86
N VAL A 505 24.02 12.28 10.01
CA VAL A 505 25.38 11.77 9.81
C VAL A 505 25.84 12.00 8.37
N TYR A 506 25.02 11.65 7.37
CA TYR A 506 25.38 11.78 5.96
C TYR A 506 25.56 13.24 5.55
N ILE A 507 24.69 14.16 5.96
CA ILE A 507 24.87 15.59 5.68
C ILE A 507 26.16 16.12 6.32
N THR A 508 26.48 15.66 7.53
CA THR A 508 27.67 16.10 8.27
C THR A 508 28.96 15.67 7.57
N PHE A 509 29.04 14.40 7.16
CA PHE A 509 30.29 13.78 6.71
C PHE A 509 30.36 13.46 5.23
N GLU A 510 29.25 13.08 4.60
CA GLU A 510 29.20 12.63 3.21
C GLU A 510 29.02 13.80 2.22
N SER A 511 28.27 14.85 2.59
CA SER A 511 28.00 15.99 1.69
C SER A 511 29.21 16.59 0.92
N PRO A 512 30.47 16.58 1.41
CA PRO A 512 31.63 17.06 0.64
C PRO A 512 32.01 16.18 -0.56
N TYR A 513 31.52 14.95 -0.64
CA TYR A 513 31.87 13.95 -1.63
C TYR A 513 30.85 13.89 -2.77
N SER A 514 29.56 13.70 -2.49
CA SER A 514 28.52 13.68 -3.53
C SER A 514 27.58 14.89 -3.52
N GLY A 515 27.59 15.72 -2.48
CA GLY A 515 26.54 16.72 -2.22
C GLY A 515 25.29 16.16 -1.52
N MET A 516 25.27 14.86 -1.21
CA MET A 516 24.22 14.12 -0.50
C MET A 516 22.83 14.28 -1.14
N SER A 517 22.49 13.33 -2.01
CA SER A 517 21.19 13.19 -2.65
C SER A 517 20.29 12.22 -1.91
N LEU A 518 20.63 10.91 -1.91
CA LEU A 518 19.75 9.79 -1.50
C LEU A 518 18.40 9.71 -2.26
N ASN A 519 18.07 10.67 -3.12
CA ASN A 519 16.71 10.88 -3.60
C ASN A 519 16.73 11.57 -4.97
N PRO A 520 16.34 10.85 -6.05
CA PRO A 520 16.34 11.41 -7.39
C PRO A 520 15.46 12.67 -7.55
N ALA A 521 14.29 12.71 -6.90
CA ALA A 521 13.38 13.85 -6.98
C ALA A 521 13.96 15.09 -6.28
N ARG A 522 14.63 14.92 -5.13
CA ARG A 522 15.36 15.99 -4.45
C ARG A 522 16.48 16.57 -5.31
N SER A 523 17.25 15.73 -6.02
CA SER A 523 18.31 16.20 -6.92
C SER A 523 17.76 16.98 -8.11
N VAL A 524 16.69 16.49 -8.75
CA VAL A 524 16.06 17.19 -9.88
C VAL A 524 15.41 18.50 -9.44
N ALA A 525 14.74 18.53 -8.29
CA ALA A 525 14.07 19.71 -7.75
C ALA A 525 15.02 20.92 -7.66
N SER A 526 16.25 20.72 -7.18
CA SER A 526 17.28 21.76 -7.10
C SER A 526 17.97 22.05 -8.44
N ALA A 527 18.16 21.03 -9.28
CA ALA A 527 18.84 21.17 -10.57
C ALA A 527 18.10 22.06 -11.57
N ILE A 528 16.77 22.02 -11.57
CA ILE A 528 15.94 22.83 -12.47
C ILE A 528 16.21 24.34 -12.30
N PRO A 529 16.04 24.95 -11.09
CA PRO A 529 16.33 26.37 -10.90
C PRO A 529 17.82 26.69 -10.92
N ALA A 530 18.70 25.77 -10.49
CA ALA A 530 20.16 25.95 -10.57
C ALA A 530 20.71 25.87 -12.00
N ARG A 531 19.92 25.31 -12.94
CA ARG A 531 20.34 24.98 -14.32
C ARG A 531 21.61 24.15 -14.38
N SER A 532 21.80 23.25 -13.41
CA SER A 532 22.98 22.38 -13.34
C SER A 532 22.57 20.91 -13.36
N TRP A 533 23.08 20.18 -14.35
CA TRP A 533 22.80 18.76 -14.58
C TRP A 533 24.06 17.89 -14.48
N LYS A 534 25.14 18.44 -13.89
CA LYS A 534 26.44 17.77 -13.82
C LYS A 534 26.32 16.43 -13.12
N ALA A 535 26.72 15.36 -13.81
CA ALA A 535 26.72 13.99 -13.31
C ALA A 535 25.39 13.52 -12.67
N MET A 536 24.26 14.12 -13.07
CA MET A 536 22.95 13.86 -12.47
C MET A 536 22.55 12.38 -12.51
N TRP A 537 22.99 11.65 -13.54
CA TRP A 537 22.77 10.21 -13.67
C TRP A 537 23.22 9.40 -12.44
N ILE A 538 24.24 9.86 -11.69
CA ILE A 538 24.71 9.20 -10.47
C ILE A 538 23.59 9.10 -9.44
N TYR A 539 22.89 10.21 -9.21
CA TYR A 539 21.86 10.31 -8.18
C TYR A 539 20.59 9.50 -8.51
N PHE A 540 20.50 8.99 -9.75
CA PHE A 540 19.53 7.99 -10.15
C PHE A 540 20.12 6.59 -10.02
N VAL A 541 21.19 6.31 -10.76
CA VAL A 541 21.74 4.95 -10.90
C VAL A 541 22.28 4.43 -9.58
N ALA A 542 23.13 5.20 -8.88
CA ALA A 542 23.70 4.77 -7.61
C ALA A 542 22.61 4.56 -6.56
N THR A 543 21.72 5.54 -6.41
CA THR A 543 20.64 5.53 -5.42
C THR A 543 19.66 4.37 -5.64
N ILE A 544 19.12 4.24 -6.85
CA ILE A 544 18.10 3.22 -7.16
C ILE A 544 18.71 1.82 -7.06
N SER A 545 19.89 1.59 -7.64
CA SER A 545 20.53 0.26 -7.59
C SER A 545 20.92 -0.14 -6.17
N ALA A 546 21.42 0.79 -5.35
CA ALA A 546 21.76 0.55 -3.96
C ALA A 546 20.54 0.21 -3.10
N MET A 547 19.45 0.96 -3.25
CA MET A 547 18.21 0.74 -2.52
C MET A 547 17.55 -0.59 -2.93
N LEU A 548 17.47 -0.88 -4.23
CA LEU A 548 16.98 -2.19 -4.69
C LEU A 548 17.84 -3.34 -4.17
N LEU A 549 19.17 -3.20 -4.19
CA LEU A 549 20.07 -4.22 -3.63
C LEU A 549 19.84 -4.43 -2.13
N ALA A 550 19.66 -3.35 -1.36
CA ALA A 550 19.34 -3.44 0.06
C ALA A 550 18.05 -4.23 0.30
N VAL A 551 17.01 -3.97 -0.50
CA VAL A 551 15.76 -4.71 -0.42
C VAL A 551 15.93 -6.18 -0.79
N VAL A 552 16.70 -6.50 -1.83
CA VAL A 552 16.96 -7.88 -2.24
C VAL A 552 17.70 -8.65 -1.15
N LEU A 553 18.72 -8.05 -0.52
CA LEU A 553 19.53 -8.72 0.50
C LEU A 553 18.83 -8.85 1.86
N PHE A 554 17.94 -7.92 2.18
CA PHE A 554 17.21 -7.87 3.46
C PHE A 554 15.70 -8.11 3.28
N HIS A 555 15.32 -8.89 2.25
CA HIS A 555 13.92 -9.21 1.95
C HIS A 555 13.23 -9.96 3.09
#